data_AF-A0A8D9G980-F1
#
_entry.id   AF-A0A8D9G980-F1
#
_cell.length_a   1.000
_cell.length_b   1.000
_cell.length_c   1.000
_cell.angle_alpha   90.00
_cell.angle_beta   90.00
_cell.angle_gamma   90.00
#
_symmetry.space_group_name_H-M   'P 1'
#
loop_
_entity.id
_entity.type
_entity.pdbx_description
1 polymer ?
#
loop_
_entity_poly.entity_id
_entity_poly.type
_entity_poly.pdbx_seq_one_letter_code
_entity_poly.pdbx_strand_id
1 'polypeptide(L)'
;MDHRLFDAARSGDTTTLHLLLQEDPLLLDRFSMSSLENPLHISAFSGQAAFTAEILRHKQDLALEPNQQGFSPLHIASASGKIEVVRALLSVGQKHVLCRLKNKDGSIPLHCAVQRGRIEVMKELVSSFPESLKEINASLETPLHVAVKNNQVEATKLLLEEIKKRDMSERIVNMENREGNTILHLATLGKQLQVLILYSSFTYQLGNNPRLARDVIISFVIFNKKDNKSFKKKKRKLLRQIISLQFGR
;
A
#
# COMPACT_ATOMS: atom_id res chain seq x y z
N MET A 1 -14.83 16.84 25.09
CA MET A 1 -14.40 15.55 24.51
C MET A 1 -14.26 14.59 25.68
N ASP A 2 -14.95 13.46 25.69
CA ASP A 2 -14.85 12.52 26.83
C ASP A 2 -13.53 11.76 26.75
N HIS A 3 -12.55 12.20 27.54
CA HIS A 3 -11.21 11.60 27.58
C HIS A 3 -11.25 10.10 27.95
N ARG A 4 -12.26 9.66 28.72
CA ARG A 4 -12.40 8.26 29.14
C ARG A 4 -12.55 7.33 27.94
N LEU A 5 -13.32 7.73 26.92
CA LEU A 5 -13.51 6.93 25.72
C LEU A 5 -12.21 6.78 24.92
N PHE A 6 -11.42 7.84 24.83
CA PHE A 6 -10.15 7.81 24.10
C PHE A 6 -9.07 7.05 24.84
N ASP A 7 -9.06 7.10 26.17
CA ASP A 7 -8.17 6.28 26.99
C ASP A 7 -8.55 4.80 26.90
N ALA A 8 -9.86 4.49 26.93
CA ALA A 8 -10.37 3.15 26.68
C ALA A 8 -10.01 2.65 25.27
N ALA A 9 -10.11 3.50 24.25
CA ALA A 9 -9.70 3.15 22.88
C ALA A 9 -8.21 2.88 22.75
N ARG A 10 -7.39 3.58 23.53
CA ARG A 10 -5.93 3.41 23.55
C ARG A 10 -5.51 2.14 24.27
N SER A 11 -6.14 1.84 25.41
CA SER A 11 -5.86 0.65 26.23
C SER A 11 -6.57 -0.62 25.73
N GLY A 12 -7.63 -0.47 24.93
CA GLY A 12 -8.48 -1.56 24.46
C GLY A 12 -9.55 -1.98 25.47
N ASP A 13 -9.87 -1.13 26.44
CA ASP A 13 -10.83 -1.42 27.51
C ASP A 13 -12.28 -1.36 27.01
N THR A 14 -12.82 -2.52 26.62
CA THR A 14 -14.22 -2.64 26.22
C THR A 14 -15.18 -2.44 27.39
N THR A 15 -14.78 -2.76 28.62
CA THR A 15 -15.65 -2.62 29.80
C THR A 15 -15.99 -1.15 30.03
N THR A 16 -14.99 -0.27 29.98
CA THR A 16 -15.21 1.18 30.07
C THR A 16 -16.05 1.68 28.90
N LEU A 17 -15.86 1.17 27.68
CA LEU A 17 -16.74 1.49 26.55
C LEU A 17 -18.21 1.12 26.83
N HIS A 18 -18.47 -0.09 27.33
CA HIS A 18 -19.84 -0.52 27.65
C HIS A 18 -20.48 0.34 28.75
N LEU A 19 -19.72 0.69 29.80
CA LEU A 19 -20.19 1.58 30.86
C LEU A 19 -20.54 2.97 30.31
N LEU A 20 -19.68 3.54 29.48
CA LEU A 20 -19.91 4.84 28.85
C LEU A 20 -21.14 4.85 27.94
N LEU A 21 -21.38 3.76 27.19
CA LEU A 21 -22.58 3.62 26.35
C LEU A 21 -23.86 3.41 27.17
N GLN A 22 -23.76 2.81 28.36
CA GLN A 22 -24.88 2.72 29.31
C GLN A 22 -25.21 4.09 29.94
N GLU A 23 -24.18 4.85 30.31
CA GLU A 23 -24.32 6.23 30.82
C GLU A 23 -24.94 7.15 29.75
N ASP A 24 -24.53 6.96 28.48
CA ASP A 24 -24.95 7.77 27.35
C ASP A 24 -25.05 6.96 26.04
N PRO A 25 -26.27 6.51 25.65
CA PRO A 25 -26.46 5.73 24.43
C PRO A 25 -26.13 6.47 23.12
N LEU A 26 -26.16 7.81 23.14
CA LEU A 26 -25.87 8.65 21.98
C LEU A 26 -24.41 9.12 21.95
N LEU A 27 -23.55 8.58 22.82
CA LEU A 27 -22.15 8.99 22.95
C LEU A 27 -21.44 8.97 21.60
N LEU A 28 -21.64 7.89 20.83
CA LEU A 28 -20.99 7.71 19.54
C LEU A 28 -21.54 8.61 18.43
N ASP A 29 -22.75 9.17 18.57
CA ASP A 29 -23.38 10.06 17.58
C ASP A 29 -22.92 11.51 17.72
N ARG A 30 -22.47 11.89 18.92
CA ARG A 30 -22.03 13.25 19.23
C ARG A 30 -20.61 13.54 18.76
N PHE A 31 -19.90 12.54 18.26
CA PHE A 31 -18.65 12.74 17.56
C PHE A 31 -18.94 13.19 16.13
N SER A 32 -19.07 14.49 15.92
CA SER A 32 -19.05 15.05 14.57
C SER A 32 -18.60 16.50 14.55
N MET A 33 -17.68 16.77 13.61
CA MET A 33 -17.30 18.08 13.08
C MET A 33 -16.64 19.08 14.03
N SER A 34 -15.54 18.69 14.68
CA SER A 34 -14.31 19.51 14.75
C SER A 34 -13.26 18.85 15.65
N SER A 35 -12.03 18.78 15.15
CA SER A 35 -10.77 18.42 15.84
C SER A 35 -10.48 16.92 16.10
N LEU A 36 -9.26 16.51 15.72
CA LEU A 36 -8.51 15.30 16.13
C LEU A 36 -9.31 13.99 16.35
N GLU A 37 -9.29 13.08 15.36
CA GLU A 37 -9.42 11.62 15.52
C GLU A 37 -10.62 11.06 16.33
N ASN A 38 -11.48 10.25 15.70
CA ASN A 38 -12.49 9.47 16.45
C ASN A 38 -11.87 8.24 17.17
N PRO A 39 -12.58 7.56 18.09
CA PRO A 39 -12.03 6.44 18.86
C PRO A 39 -11.45 5.30 18.01
N LEU A 40 -11.97 5.07 16.79
CA LEU A 40 -11.45 4.06 15.88
C LEU A 40 -10.06 4.42 15.33
N HIS A 41 -9.73 5.70 15.17
CA HIS A 41 -8.37 6.12 14.81
C HIS A 41 -7.38 5.74 15.91
N ILE A 42 -7.75 5.96 17.17
CA ILE A 42 -6.91 5.63 18.33
C ILE A 42 -6.73 4.13 18.47
N SER A 43 -7.82 3.36 18.41
CA SER A 43 -7.74 1.89 18.50
C SER A 43 -7.00 1.29 17.30
N ALA A 44 -7.11 1.88 16.10
CA ALA A 44 -6.36 1.49 14.91
C ALA A 44 -4.86 1.77 15.02
N PHE A 45 -4.48 2.88 15.64
CA PHE A 45 -3.07 3.18 15.91
C PHE A 45 -2.50 2.23 16.98
N SER A 46 -3.22 2.04 18.09
CA SER A 46 -2.79 1.21 19.22
C SER A 46 -2.83 -0.30 18.90
N GLY A 47 -3.68 -0.73 17.95
CA GLY A 47 -3.85 -2.14 17.60
C GLY A 47 -4.93 -2.87 18.40
N GLN A 48 -5.91 -2.15 18.95
CA GLN A 48 -6.94 -2.71 19.81
C GLN A 48 -8.09 -3.28 18.99
N ALA A 49 -7.93 -4.52 18.51
CA ALA A 49 -8.89 -5.16 17.60
C ALA A 49 -10.24 -5.46 18.26
N ALA A 50 -10.25 -5.93 19.52
CA ALA A 50 -11.49 -6.22 20.24
C ALA A 50 -12.32 -4.94 20.47
N PHE A 51 -11.66 -3.87 20.93
CA PHE A 51 -12.27 -2.56 21.08
C PHE A 51 -12.80 -2.00 19.76
N THR A 52 -12.02 -2.14 18.68
CA THR A 52 -12.44 -1.73 17.33
C THR A 52 -13.69 -2.49 16.90
N ALA A 53 -13.69 -3.82 17.03
CA ALA A 53 -14.85 -4.64 16.67
C ALA A 53 -16.10 -4.25 17.49
N GLU A 54 -15.94 -3.94 18.77
CA GLU A 54 -17.05 -3.52 19.62
C GLU A 54 -17.63 -2.17 19.17
N ILE A 55 -16.80 -1.15 18.90
CA ILE A 55 -17.30 0.13 18.36
C ILE A 55 -18.03 -0.09 17.02
N LEU A 56 -17.50 -0.93 16.14
CA LEU A 56 -18.13 -1.21 14.85
C LEU A 56 -19.48 -1.93 14.99
N ARG A 57 -19.73 -2.67 16.08
CA ARG A 57 -21.07 -3.24 16.34
C ARG A 57 -22.11 -2.16 16.65
N HIS A 58 -21.70 -1.10 17.34
CA HIS A 58 -22.59 0.00 17.72
C HIS A 58 -22.72 1.07 16.63
N LYS A 59 -21.61 1.43 15.97
CA LYS A 59 -21.60 2.51 14.96
C LYS A 59 -20.53 2.29 13.89
N GLN A 60 -20.88 1.58 12.81
CA GLN A 60 -19.97 1.29 11.69
C GLN A 60 -19.52 2.54 10.93
N ASP A 61 -20.35 3.58 10.86
CA ASP A 61 -20.08 4.78 10.07
C ASP A 61 -18.83 5.55 10.55
N LEU A 62 -18.44 5.39 11.82
CA LEU A 62 -17.18 5.94 12.35
C LEU A 62 -15.95 5.44 11.57
N ALA A 63 -16.02 4.27 10.91
CA ALA A 63 -14.92 3.76 10.09
C ALA A 63 -14.70 4.58 8.81
N LEU A 64 -15.75 5.27 8.34
CA LEU A 64 -15.73 6.07 7.12
C LEU A 64 -15.26 7.50 7.37
N GLU A 65 -15.35 7.98 8.61
CA GLU A 65 -14.97 9.32 8.98
C GLU A 65 -13.44 9.48 8.99
N PRO A 66 -12.88 10.35 8.13
CA PRO A 66 -11.45 10.62 8.15
C PRO A 66 -11.08 11.66 9.22
N ASN A 67 -9.87 11.57 9.75
CA ASN A 67 -9.31 12.63 10.60
C ASN A 67 -8.98 13.90 9.77
N GLN A 68 -8.46 14.93 10.43
CA GLN A 68 -8.13 16.22 9.80
C GLN A 68 -7.11 16.13 8.65
N GLN A 69 -6.34 15.05 8.54
CA GLN A 69 -5.40 14.79 7.46
C GLN A 69 -5.98 13.88 6.35
N GLY A 70 -7.27 13.53 6.45
CA GLY A 70 -7.94 12.64 5.50
C GLY A 70 -7.73 11.16 5.77
N PHE A 71 -7.01 10.78 6.84
CA PHE A 71 -6.77 9.37 7.15
C PHE A 71 -8.01 8.79 7.84
N SER A 72 -8.60 7.77 7.25
CA SER A 72 -9.59 6.92 7.96
C SER A 72 -8.88 5.96 8.94
N PRO A 73 -9.61 5.34 9.88
CA PRO A 73 -9.06 4.30 10.75
C PRO A 73 -8.35 3.17 9.99
N LEU A 74 -8.86 2.79 8.80
CA LEU A 74 -8.23 1.77 7.97
C LEU A 74 -6.87 2.21 7.44
N HIS A 75 -6.67 3.50 7.09
CA HIS A 75 -5.35 3.99 6.71
C HIS A 75 -4.36 3.89 7.86
N ILE A 76 -4.77 4.29 9.07
CA ILE A 76 -3.92 4.28 10.27
C ILE A 76 -3.52 2.85 10.62
N ALA A 77 -4.48 1.92 10.69
CA ALA A 77 -4.20 0.51 10.93
C ALA A 77 -3.26 -0.07 9.87
N SER A 78 -3.47 0.33 8.60
CA SER A 78 -2.67 -0.13 7.47
C SER A 78 -1.22 0.35 7.54
N ALA A 79 -0.99 1.64 7.82
CA ALA A 79 0.35 2.21 8.01
C ALA A 79 1.06 1.62 9.25
N SER A 80 0.30 1.38 10.31
CA SER A 80 0.78 0.89 11.60
C SER A 80 1.00 -0.63 11.62
N GLY A 81 0.55 -1.35 10.59
CA GLY A 81 0.72 -2.81 10.49
C GLY A 81 -0.21 -3.61 11.42
N LYS A 82 -1.32 -3.03 11.88
CA LYS A 82 -2.23 -3.66 12.85
C LYS A 82 -3.22 -4.59 12.13
N ILE A 83 -2.74 -5.77 11.75
CA ILE A 83 -3.48 -6.71 10.90
C ILE A 83 -4.85 -7.12 11.48
N GLU A 84 -4.95 -7.38 12.78
CA GLU A 84 -6.24 -7.75 13.39
C GLU A 84 -7.24 -6.59 13.40
N VAL A 85 -6.77 -5.34 13.51
CA VAL A 85 -7.64 -4.17 13.36
C VAL A 85 -8.07 -3.99 11.89
N VAL A 86 -7.15 -4.23 10.94
CA VAL A 86 -7.50 -4.22 9.50
C VAL A 86 -8.60 -5.24 9.23
N ARG A 87 -8.49 -6.48 9.73
CA ARG A 87 -9.53 -7.50 9.58
C ARG A 87 -10.85 -7.09 10.22
N ALA A 88 -10.82 -6.54 11.44
CA ALA A 88 -12.03 -6.03 12.09
C ALA A 88 -12.71 -4.94 11.26
N LEU A 89 -11.95 -3.96 10.75
CA LEU A 89 -12.47 -2.88 9.90
C LEU A 89 -13.01 -3.40 8.55
N LEU A 90 -12.40 -4.44 7.97
CA LEU A 90 -12.86 -5.03 6.70
C LEU A 90 -14.04 -5.99 6.86
N SER A 91 -14.41 -6.35 8.10
CA SER A 91 -15.58 -7.20 8.38
C SER A 91 -16.92 -6.47 8.26
N VAL A 92 -16.92 -5.15 8.14
CA VAL A 92 -18.16 -4.34 8.02
C VAL A 92 -18.71 -4.35 6.59
N GLY A 93 -20.01 -4.10 6.45
CA GLY A 93 -20.71 -4.16 5.15
C GLY A 93 -20.20 -3.20 4.07
N GLN A 94 -19.41 -2.18 4.47
CA GLN A 94 -18.92 -1.11 3.60
C GLN A 94 -17.42 -1.25 3.24
N LYS A 95 -16.84 -2.45 3.31
CA LYS A 95 -15.40 -2.70 3.05
C LYS A 95 -14.88 -2.09 1.75
N HIS A 96 -15.67 -2.12 0.67
CA HIS A 96 -15.26 -1.59 -0.64
C HIS A 96 -15.11 -0.07 -0.63
N VAL A 97 -15.93 0.63 0.16
CA VAL A 97 -15.84 2.08 0.34
C VAL A 97 -14.59 2.39 1.17
N LEU A 98 -14.39 1.68 2.29
CA LEU A 98 -13.24 1.86 3.18
C LEU A 98 -11.90 1.73 2.46
N CYS A 99 -11.75 0.70 1.61
CA CYS A 99 -10.52 0.47 0.85
C CYS A 99 -10.26 1.52 -0.24
N ARG A 100 -11.26 2.33 -0.62
CA ARG A 100 -11.16 3.37 -1.67
C ARG A 100 -11.07 4.79 -1.11
N LEU A 101 -11.27 4.98 0.20
CA LEU A 101 -11.13 6.29 0.82
C LEU A 101 -9.73 6.83 0.55
N LYS A 102 -9.65 8.11 0.18
CA LYS A 102 -8.40 8.80 -0.12
C LYS A 102 -8.09 9.81 0.98
N ASN A 103 -6.87 9.77 1.49
CA ASN A 103 -6.36 10.83 2.35
C ASN A 103 -6.06 12.11 1.55
N LYS A 104 -5.53 13.15 2.21
CA LYS A 104 -5.17 14.42 1.54
C LYS A 104 -4.13 14.28 0.43
N ASP A 105 -3.29 13.24 0.47
CA ASP A 105 -2.32 12.93 -0.59
C ASP A 105 -2.94 12.10 -1.72
N GLY A 106 -4.25 11.90 -1.72
CA GLY A 106 -4.96 11.01 -2.64
C GLY A 106 -4.70 9.52 -2.39
N SER A 107 -3.94 9.18 -1.34
CA SER A 107 -3.51 7.80 -1.07
C SER A 107 -4.63 7.02 -0.40
N ILE A 108 -4.91 5.82 -0.92
CA ILE A 108 -5.78 4.81 -0.28
C ILE A 108 -5.01 4.00 0.79
N PRO A 109 -5.66 3.19 1.65
CA PRO A 109 -4.99 2.43 2.70
C PRO A 109 -3.86 1.51 2.19
N LEU A 110 -3.99 0.93 1.00
CA LEU A 110 -2.93 0.11 0.40
C LEU A 110 -1.65 0.91 0.13
N HIS A 111 -1.75 2.16 -0.32
CA HIS A 111 -0.56 3.02 -0.49
C HIS A 111 0.15 3.24 0.85
N CYS A 112 -0.60 3.42 1.94
CA CYS A 112 -0.04 3.62 3.28
C CYS A 112 0.66 2.35 3.80
N ALA A 113 0.05 1.17 3.58
CA ALA A 113 0.65 -0.12 3.91
C ALA A 113 1.96 -0.33 3.13
N VAL A 114 1.95 -0.04 1.82
CA VAL A 114 3.14 -0.12 0.97
C VAL A 114 4.20 0.89 1.42
N GLN A 115 3.85 2.16 1.63
CA GLN A 115 4.82 3.18 2.06
C GLN A 115 5.55 2.77 3.36
N ARG A 116 4.89 2.02 4.23
CA ARG A 116 5.44 1.52 5.50
C ARG A 116 5.94 0.07 5.45
N GLY A 117 5.92 -0.60 4.30
CA GLY A 117 6.40 -1.98 4.11
C GLY A 117 5.59 -3.04 4.88
N ARG A 118 4.29 -2.83 5.10
CA ARG A 118 3.42 -3.73 5.89
C ARG A 118 2.90 -4.90 5.05
N ILE A 119 3.77 -5.87 4.78
CA ILE A 119 3.50 -6.99 3.86
C ILE A 119 2.21 -7.77 4.17
N GLU A 120 1.98 -8.17 5.42
CA GLU A 120 0.77 -8.94 5.77
C GLU A 120 -0.52 -8.14 5.59
N VAL A 121 -0.48 -6.84 5.93
CA VAL A 121 -1.60 -5.92 5.66
C VAL A 121 -1.83 -5.78 4.15
N MET A 122 -0.77 -5.68 3.35
CA MET A 122 -0.90 -5.60 1.89
C MET A 122 -1.62 -6.82 1.33
N LYS A 123 -1.29 -8.04 1.79
CA LYS A 123 -1.98 -9.28 1.38
C LYS A 123 -3.47 -9.21 1.72
N GLU A 124 -3.80 -8.81 2.93
CA GLU A 124 -5.19 -8.72 3.41
C GLU A 124 -6.01 -7.69 2.60
N LEU A 125 -5.45 -6.49 2.38
CA LEU A 125 -6.09 -5.43 1.59
C LEU A 125 -6.29 -5.84 0.13
N VAL A 126 -5.29 -6.44 -0.51
CA VAL A 126 -5.37 -6.88 -1.91
C VAL A 126 -6.32 -8.07 -2.06
N SER A 127 -6.34 -8.99 -1.08
CA SER A 127 -7.30 -10.09 -1.05
C SER A 127 -8.74 -9.56 -0.95
N SER A 128 -8.96 -8.59 -0.07
CA SER A 128 -10.28 -8.02 0.21
C SER A 128 -10.79 -7.08 -0.88
N PHE A 129 -9.88 -6.33 -1.52
CA PHE A 129 -10.22 -5.37 -2.58
C PHE A 129 -9.10 -5.31 -3.64
N PRO A 130 -9.10 -6.23 -4.61
CA PRO A 130 -8.03 -6.35 -5.61
C PRO A 130 -7.84 -5.13 -6.51
N GLU A 131 -8.91 -4.38 -6.76
CA GLU A 131 -8.89 -3.18 -7.60
C GLU A 131 -8.02 -2.06 -7.00
N SER A 132 -7.71 -2.13 -5.69
CA SER A 132 -6.74 -1.23 -5.03
C SER A 132 -5.37 -1.20 -5.72
N LEU A 133 -4.99 -2.28 -6.42
CA LEU A 133 -3.73 -2.34 -7.19
C LEU A 133 -3.67 -1.34 -8.35
N LYS A 134 -4.83 -0.86 -8.83
CA LYS A 134 -4.97 0.10 -9.93
C LYS A 134 -5.20 1.54 -9.45
N GLU A 135 -5.53 1.71 -8.17
CA GLU A 135 -5.82 3.03 -7.63
C GLU A 135 -4.56 3.90 -7.64
N ILE A 136 -4.75 5.20 -7.85
CA ILE A 136 -3.67 6.18 -7.92
C ILE A 136 -3.84 7.27 -6.87
N ASN A 137 -2.72 7.70 -6.31
CA ASN A 137 -2.65 8.85 -5.41
C ASN A 137 -2.63 10.20 -6.18
N ALA A 138 -2.48 11.32 -5.48
CA ALA A 138 -2.46 12.65 -6.09
C ALA A 138 -1.27 12.90 -7.03
N SER A 139 -0.21 12.08 -6.93
CA SER A 139 0.94 12.07 -7.83
C SER A 139 0.76 11.09 -9.01
N LEU A 140 -0.46 10.59 -9.22
CA LEU A 140 -0.78 9.53 -10.18
C LEU A 140 0.04 8.24 -9.99
N GLU A 141 0.55 8.00 -8.78
CA GLU A 141 1.34 6.81 -8.46
C GLU A 141 0.40 5.70 -8.00
N THR A 142 0.56 4.50 -8.56
CA THR A 142 -0.06 3.27 -8.06
C THR A 142 0.69 2.75 -6.81
N PRO A 143 0.15 1.78 -6.05
CA PRO A 143 0.90 1.16 -4.96
C PRO A 143 2.24 0.59 -5.42
N LEU A 144 2.32 0.07 -6.65
CA LEU A 144 3.57 -0.44 -7.22
C LEU A 144 4.61 0.66 -7.47
N HIS A 145 4.18 1.85 -7.92
CA HIS A 145 5.07 3.01 -8.01
C HIS A 145 5.65 3.38 -6.65
N VAL A 146 4.80 3.44 -5.60
CA VAL A 146 5.25 3.77 -4.23
C VAL A 146 6.24 2.73 -3.71
N ALA A 147 6.01 1.44 -3.96
CA ALA A 147 6.94 0.37 -3.56
C ALA A 147 8.32 0.56 -4.22
N VAL A 148 8.35 0.81 -5.52
CA VAL A 148 9.59 1.01 -6.29
C VAL A 148 10.28 2.32 -5.91
N LYS A 149 9.53 3.43 -5.78
CA LYS A 149 10.09 4.72 -5.34
C LYS A 149 10.83 4.62 -4.01
N ASN A 150 10.33 3.78 -3.10
CA ASN A 150 10.94 3.53 -1.80
C ASN A 150 11.91 2.33 -1.78
N ASN A 151 12.25 1.76 -2.94
CA ASN A 151 13.12 0.58 -3.10
C ASN A 151 12.71 -0.63 -2.22
N GLN A 152 11.40 -0.85 -2.07
CA GLN A 152 10.88 -1.95 -1.26
C GLN A 152 10.73 -3.21 -2.11
N VAL A 153 11.77 -4.04 -2.11
CA VAL A 153 11.88 -5.25 -2.94
C VAL A 153 10.73 -6.23 -2.63
N GLU A 154 10.50 -6.57 -1.37
CA GLU A 154 9.48 -7.52 -0.94
C GLU A 154 8.06 -7.04 -1.28
N ALA A 155 7.78 -5.76 -1.06
CA ALA A 155 6.51 -5.15 -1.44
C ALA A 155 6.32 -5.18 -2.96
N THR A 156 7.36 -4.85 -3.72
CA THR A 156 7.35 -4.90 -5.18
C THR A 156 7.09 -6.32 -5.68
N LYS A 157 7.76 -7.32 -5.12
CA LYS A 157 7.58 -8.73 -5.47
C LYS A 157 6.14 -9.17 -5.24
N LEU A 158 5.61 -8.92 -4.04
CA LEU A 158 4.22 -9.26 -3.70
C LEU A 158 3.22 -8.61 -4.65
N LEU A 159 3.37 -7.32 -4.91
CA LEU A 159 2.44 -6.59 -5.78
C LEU A 159 2.50 -7.12 -7.22
N LEU A 160 3.69 -7.42 -7.75
CA LEU A 160 3.83 -8.05 -9.07
C LEU A 160 3.19 -9.44 -9.10
N GLU A 161 3.39 -10.27 -8.07
CA GLU A 161 2.75 -11.60 -7.98
C GLU A 161 1.22 -11.51 -7.98
N GLU A 162 0.64 -10.59 -7.21
CA GLU A 162 -0.81 -10.37 -7.17
C GLU A 162 -1.36 -9.77 -8.47
N ILE A 163 -0.62 -8.87 -9.14
CA ILE A 163 -0.98 -8.35 -10.47
C ILE A 163 -1.01 -9.48 -11.49
N LYS A 164 0.01 -10.35 -11.50
CA LYS A 164 0.09 -11.52 -12.40
C LYS A 164 -1.07 -12.47 -12.17
N LYS A 165 -1.31 -12.84 -10.90
CA LYS A 165 -2.34 -13.79 -10.48
C LYS A 165 -3.75 -13.40 -10.97
N ARG A 166 -3.98 -12.10 -11.16
CA ARG A 166 -5.29 -11.53 -11.50
C ARG A 166 -5.37 -11.03 -12.94
N ASP A 167 -4.35 -11.32 -13.74
CA ASP A 167 -4.22 -10.93 -15.15
C ASP A 167 -4.38 -9.41 -15.39
N MET A 168 -3.82 -8.59 -14.51
CA MET A 168 -3.90 -7.11 -14.60
C MET A 168 -2.62 -6.48 -15.16
N SER A 169 -1.85 -7.28 -15.90
CA SER A 169 -0.40 -7.15 -16.02
C SER A 169 0.06 -6.04 -16.97
N GLU A 170 -0.47 -5.97 -18.18
CA GLU A 170 0.01 -4.99 -19.19
C GLU A 170 -0.34 -3.55 -18.84
N ARG A 171 -1.48 -3.34 -18.16
CA ARG A 171 -1.98 -1.99 -17.89
C ARG A 171 -1.30 -1.34 -16.69
N ILE A 172 -1.03 -2.07 -15.61
CA ILE A 172 -0.55 -1.47 -14.33
C ILE A 172 0.95 -1.15 -14.37
N VAL A 173 1.78 -2.06 -14.89
CA VAL A 173 3.25 -1.92 -14.84
C VAL A 173 3.80 -0.86 -15.79
N ASN A 174 3.00 -0.45 -16.77
CA ASN A 174 3.34 0.58 -17.74
C ASN A 174 2.61 1.90 -17.48
N MET A 175 1.83 2.02 -16.39
CA MET A 175 1.26 3.32 -16.01
C MET A 175 2.38 4.31 -15.73
N GLU A 176 2.17 5.55 -16.12
CA GLU A 176 3.05 6.66 -15.81
C GLU A 176 2.48 7.44 -14.63
N ASN A 177 3.36 7.85 -13.72
CA ASN A 177 2.99 8.81 -12.68
C ASN A 177 2.88 10.24 -13.26
N ARG A 178 2.64 11.24 -12.41
CA ARG A 178 2.51 12.65 -12.81
C ARG A 178 3.74 13.22 -13.52
N GLU A 179 4.91 12.62 -13.33
CA GLU A 179 6.18 13.03 -13.96
C GLU A 179 6.44 12.29 -15.29
N GLY A 180 5.53 11.43 -15.74
CA GLY A 180 5.75 10.57 -16.91
C GLY A 180 6.61 9.33 -16.62
N ASN A 181 6.90 9.03 -15.34
CA ASN A 181 7.75 7.92 -14.95
C ASN A 181 6.91 6.65 -14.72
N THR A 182 7.25 5.58 -15.44
CA THR A 182 6.82 4.22 -15.11
C THR A 182 7.68 3.63 -13.98
N ILE A 183 7.28 2.48 -13.44
CA ILE A 183 8.07 1.76 -12.42
C ILE A 183 9.48 1.38 -12.93
N LEU A 184 9.63 1.12 -14.23
CA LEU A 184 10.94 0.84 -14.84
C LEU A 184 11.84 2.08 -14.83
N HIS A 185 11.28 3.26 -15.12
CA HIS A 185 12.00 4.54 -15.02
C HIS A 185 12.48 4.75 -13.59
N LEU A 186 11.59 4.62 -12.61
CA LEU A 186 11.92 4.79 -11.19
C LEU A 186 13.01 3.81 -10.70
N ALA A 187 12.88 2.53 -11.03
CA ALA A 187 13.86 1.51 -10.66
C ALA A 187 15.23 1.76 -11.31
N THR A 188 15.25 2.25 -12.56
CA THR A 188 16.48 2.59 -13.29
C THR A 188 17.16 3.82 -12.69
N LEU A 189 16.39 4.88 -12.44
CA LEU A 189 16.87 6.12 -11.80
C LEU A 189 17.48 5.82 -10.41
N GLY A 190 16.79 5.00 -9.62
CA GLY A 190 17.23 4.58 -8.28
C GLY A 190 18.33 3.51 -8.28
N LYS A 191 18.78 3.01 -9.45
CA LYS A 191 19.76 1.92 -9.58
C LYS A 191 19.37 0.65 -8.79
N GLN A 192 18.07 0.35 -8.75
CA GLN A 192 17.49 -0.72 -7.93
C GLN A 192 17.59 -2.07 -8.64
N LEU A 193 18.77 -2.68 -8.61
CA LEU A 193 19.06 -3.91 -9.38
C LEU A 193 18.05 -5.03 -9.09
N GLN A 194 17.66 -5.22 -7.84
CA GLN A 194 16.74 -6.29 -7.47
C GLN A 194 15.33 -6.07 -8.03
N VAL A 195 14.84 -4.83 -8.01
CA VAL A 195 13.54 -4.47 -8.63
C VAL A 195 13.59 -4.65 -10.15
N LEU A 196 14.70 -4.28 -10.79
CA LEU A 196 14.88 -4.50 -12.23
C LEU A 196 14.88 -5.99 -12.61
N ILE A 197 15.50 -6.84 -11.77
CA ILE A 197 15.45 -8.30 -11.94
C ILE A 197 14.02 -8.81 -11.78
N LEU A 198 13.29 -8.36 -10.74
CA LEU A 198 11.89 -8.74 -10.55
C LEU A 198 11.01 -8.33 -11.75
N TYR A 199 11.16 -7.10 -12.24
CA TYR A 199 10.43 -6.60 -13.41
C TYR A 199 10.77 -7.41 -14.68
N SER A 200 12.06 -7.70 -14.91
CA SER A 200 12.49 -8.51 -16.06
C SER A 200 11.92 -9.93 -16.00
N SER A 201 11.94 -10.57 -14.83
CA SER A 201 11.37 -11.90 -14.64
C SER A 201 9.85 -11.89 -14.81
N PHE A 202 9.16 -10.87 -14.31
CA PHE A 202 7.72 -10.69 -14.44
C PHE A 202 7.30 -10.51 -15.92
N THR A 203 7.96 -9.60 -16.64
CA THR A 203 7.67 -9.35 -18.07
C THR A 203 7.99 -10.56 -18.96
N TYR A 204 9.07 -11.29 -18.68
CA TYR A 204 9.39 -12.54 -19.39
C TYR A 204 8.30 -13.60 -19.22
N GLN A 205 7.72 -13.72 -18.03
CA GLN A 205 6.66 -14.70 -17.76
C GLN A 205 5.32 -14.34 -18.42
N LEU A 206 5.08 -13.07 -18.74
CA LEU A 206 3.84 -12.59 -19.36
C LEU A 206 3.82 -12.74 -20.88
N GLY A 207 4.99 -12.79 -21.50
CA GLY A 207 5.11 -13.04 -22.93
C GLY A 207 6.46 -13.62 -23.24
N ASN A 208 6.48 -14.72 -24.00
CA ASN A 208 7.62 -15.22 -24.76
C ASN A 208 8.11 -14.17 -25.80
N ASN A 209 8.34 -12.93 -25.38
CA ASN A 209 8.61 -11.79 -26.24
C ASN A 209 9.93 -11.12 -25.78
N PRO A 210 11.07 -11.59 -26.32
CA PRO A 210 12.41 -11.10 -25.98
C PRO A 210 12.64 -9.59 -26.19
N ARG A 211 11.68 -8.89 -26.83
CA ARG A 211 11.72 -7.45 -27.13
C ARG A 211 11.55 -6.59 -25.88
N LEU A 212 10.59 -6.91 -25.00
CA LEU A 212 10.36 -6.15 -23.75
C LEU A 212 11.51 -6.30 -22.75
N ALA A 213 12.07 -7.52 -22.62
CA ALA A 213 13.29 -7.74 -21.84
C ALA A 213 14.51 -7.01 -22.45
N ARG A 214 14.58 -6.94 -23.79
CA ARG A 214 15.57 -6.10 -24.50
C ARG A 214 15.35 -4.62 -24.20
N ASP A 215 14.12 -4.13 -24.13
CA ASP A 215 13.81 -2.73 -23.89
C ASP A 215 14.08 -2.30 -22.45
N VAL A 216 13.94 -3.20 -21.48
CA VAL A 216 14.42 -3.03 -20.09
C VAL A 216 15.94 -2.89 -20.07
N ILE A 217 16.65 -3.78 -20.76
CA ILE A 217 18.12 -3.76 -20.86
C ILE A 217 18.59 -2.52 -21.65
N ILE A 218 17.89 -2.15 -22.74
CA ILE A 218 18.20 -1.00 -23.59
C ILE A 218 17.94 0.29 -22.81
N SER A 219 16.83 0.42 -22.08
CA SER A 219 16.53 1.58 -21.24
C SER A 219 17.56 1.75 -20.12
N PHE A 220 17.94 0.66 -19.45
CA PHE A 220 19.03 0.65 -18.45
C PHE A 220 20.39 1.04 -19.06
N VAL A 221 20.65 0.65 -20.31
CA VAL A 221 21.89 0.95 -21.06
C VAL A 221 21.91 2.35 -21.68
N ILE A 222 20.76 2.87 -22.12
CA ILE A 222 20.61 4.21 -22.72
C ILE A 222 20.69 5.27 -21.62
N PHE A 223 20.05 5.05 -20.47
CA PHE A 223 20.12 5.98 -19.35
C PHE A 223 21.56 6.11 -18.82
N ASN A 224 22.29 5.00 -18.69
CA ASN A 224 23.71 4.99 -18.32
C ASN A 224 24.68 5.40 -19.46
N LYS A 225 24.20 5.74 -20.66
CA LYS A 225 25.07 6.23 -21.76
C LYS A 225 25.39 7.72 -21.65
N LYS A 226 24.57 8.51 -20.93
CA LYS A 226 24.88 9.93 -20.66
C LYS A 226 26.05 10.09 -19.68
N ASP A 227 26.32 9.09 -18.86
CA ASP A 227 27.48 9.07 -17.96
C ASP A 227 28.43 7.89 -18.26
N ASN A 228 29.62 8.23 -18.76
CA ASN A 228 30.88 7.52 -18.49
C ASN A 228 31.30 6.34 -19.42
N LYS A 229 32.39 6.52 -20.18
CA LYS A 229 33.04 5.53 -21.07
C LYS A 229 33.45 4.21 -20.36
N SER A 230 33.64 4.26 -19.04
CA SER A 230 33.89 3.10 -18.16
C SER A 230 32.77 2.05 -18.17
N PHE A 231 31.54 2.47 -18.53
CA PHE A 231 30.35 1.63 -18.42
C PHE A 231 30.26 0.53 -19.48
N LYS A 232 30.90 0.63 -20.65
CA LYS A 232 30.85 -0.44 -21.69
C LYS A 232 31.40 -1.79 -21.19
N LYS A 233 32.44 -1.77 -20.33
CA LYS A 233 33.05 -2.98 -19.77
C LYS A 233 32.20 -3.55 -18.62
N LYS A 234 31.63 -2.67 -17.78
CA LYS A 234 30.65 -3.03 -16.72
C LYS A 234 29.33 -3.57 -17.31
N LYS A 235 28.85 -3.01 -18.42
CA LYS A 235 27.68 -3.48 -19.20
C LYS A 235 27.81 -4.95 -19.59
N ARG A 236 28.94 -5.36 -20.17
CA ARG A 236 29.18 -6.77 -20.54
C ARG A 236 29.21 -7.69 -19.32
N LYS A 237 29.77 -7.22 -18.20
CA LYS A 237 29.81 -7.98 -16.94
C LYS A 237 28.42 -8.12 -16.30
N LEU A 238 27.64 -7.04 -16.26
CA LEU A 238 26.28 -7.02 -15.70
C LEU A 238 25.31 -7.83 -16.57
N LEU A 239 25.37 -7.70 -17.90
CA LEU A 239 24.62 -8.57 -18.81
C LEU A 239 24.97 -10.05 -18.59
N ARG A 240 26.26 -10.37 -18.46
CA ARG A 240 26.68 -11.75 -18.14
C ARG A 240 26.19 -12.21 -16.78
N GLN A 241 26.18 -11.34 -15.76
CA GLN A 241 25.64 -11.67 -14.44
C GLN A 241 24.12 -11.88 -14.47
N ILE A 242 23.36 -11.00 -15.14
CA ILE A 242 21.91 -11.12 -15.26
C ILE A 242 21.57 -12.39 -16.05
N ILE A 243 22.27 -12.66 -17.16
CA ILE A 243 22.10 -13.88 -17.95
C ILE A 243 22.50 -15.12 -17.13
N SER A 244 23.61 -15.10 -16.39
CA SER A 244 24.04 -16.22 -15.55
C SER A 244 23.05 -16.50 -14.41
N LEU A 245 22.54 -15.44 -13.77
CA LEU A 245 21.52 -15.54 -12.71
C LEU A 245 20.14 -15.98 -13.25
N GLN A 246 19.78 -15.63 -14.49
CA GLN A 246 18.51 -16.04 -15.11
C GLN A 246 18.54 -17.42 -15.79
N PHE A 247 19.71 -17.88 -16.25
CA PHE A 247 19.82 -19.07 -17.12
C PHE A 247 20.78 -20.16 -16.60
N GLY A 248 21.41 -20.00 -15.42
CA GLY A 248 22.22 -21.03 -14.78
C GLY A 248 23.43 -21.50 -15.60
N ARG A 249 24.01 -20.63 -16.43
CA ARG A 249 25.26 -20.89 -17.18
C ARG A 249 26.41 -20.02 -16.69
#